data_AF-A0A0G0NXF5-F1
#
_entry.id   AF-A0A0G0NXF5-F1
#
_cell.length_a   1.000
_cell.length_b   1.000
_cell.length_c   1.000
_cell.angle_alpha   90.00
_cell.angle_beta   90.00
_cell.angle_gamma   90.00
#
_symmetry.space_group_name_H-M   'P 1'
#
loop_
_entity.id
_entity.type
_entity.pdbx_description
1 polymer ?
#
loop_
_entity_poly.entity_id
_entity_poly.type
_entity_poly.pdbx_seq_one_letter_code
_entity_poly.pdbx_strand_id
1 'polypeptide(L)'
;MHKPEGYNELLVYKRAEELRLEVVKLTAKLPYSEQRRKVHLNDSARSVKQNIVEGWKRSTTSQYHDFLSFSLGSLAEIKEDIKDLYQDKIISKEDFEFFTNKCRELDYLLNRLQLSLHRKMEKEGTLPLKEKYYSVKFKENQNEKDFDSYLDKMGFRRQENGQYIQSDRGEKGMRGK
;
A
#
# COMPACT_ATOMS: atom_id res chain seq x y z
N MET A 1 16.67 -3.74 -18.29
CA MET A 1 16.04 -5.06 -18.50
C MET A 1 14.79 -5.14 -17.63
N HIS A 2 13.61 -5.39 -18.19
CA HIS A 2 12.37 -5.50 -17.41
C HIS A 2 12.47 -6.75 -16.54
N LYS A 3 12.63 -6.59 -15.21
CA LYS A 3 12.61 -7.73 -14.28
C LYS A 3 11.16 -8.25 -14.20
N PRO A 4 10.85 -9.46 -14.71
CA PRO A 4 9.47 -9.96 -14.74
C PRO A 4 8.82 -10.00 -13.35
N GLU A 5 9.64 -10.21 -12.32
CA GLU A 5 9.25 -10.27 -10.91
C GLU A 5 9.74 -9.07 -10.08
N GLY A 6 10.05 -7.94 -10.73
CA GLY A 6 10.55 -6.74 -10.06
C GLY A 6 9.57 -6.16 -9.02
N TYR A 7 8.29 -6.54 -9.08
CA TYR A 7 7.30 -6.19 -8.05
C TYR A 7 7.72 -6.66 -6.64
N ASN A 8 8.48 -7.78 -6.53
CA ASN A 8 8.96 -8.30 -5.24
C ASN A 8 9.93 -7.33 -4.54
N GLU A 9 10.55 -6.42 -5.29
CA GLU A 9 11.49 -5.42 -4.75
C GLU A 9 10.74 -4.18 -4.23
N LEU A 10 9.47 -3.97 -4.61
CA LEU A 10 8.70 -2.79 -4.24
C LEU A 10 8.32 -2.83 -2.76
N LEU A 11 8.59 -1.72 -2.05
CA LEU A 11 8.17 -1.55 -0.67
C LEU A 11 6.66 -1.73 -0.49
N VAL A 12 5.85 -1.20 -1.42
CA VAL A 12 4.38 -1.33 -1.38
C VAL A 12 3.93 -2.79 -1.44
N TYR A 13 4.61 -3.64 -2.23
CA TYR A 13 4.31 -5.07 -2.32
C TYR A 13 4.65 -5.77 -1.01
N LYS A 14 5.83 -5.51 -0.44
CA LYS A 14 6.27 -6.09 0.84
C LYS A 14 5.30 -5.73 1.97
N ARG A 15 4.86 -4.46 2.04
CA ARG A 15 3.88 -4.02 3.05
C ARG A 15 2.49 -4.62 2.83
N ALA A 16 2.05 -4.78 1.59
CA ALA A 16 0.82 -5.50 1.27
C ALA A 16 0.89 -6.98 1.70
N GLU A 17 2.04 -7.63 1.50
CA GLU A 17 2.27 -9.00 1.94
C GLU A 17 2.29 -9.15 3.47
N GLU A 18 2.95 -8.23 4.17
CA GLU A 18 2.90 -8.15 5.63
C GLU A 18 1.47 -7.97 6.13
N LEU A 19 0.71 -7.00 5.60
CA LEU A 19 -0.68 -6.79 5.99
C LEU A 19 -1.53 -8.05 5.78
N ARG A 20 -1.37 -8.73 4.64
CA ARG A 20 -2.06 -10.00 4.36
C ARG A 20 -1.76 -11.07 5.42
N LEU A 21 -0.49 -11.22 5.81
CA LEU A 21 -0.10 -12.19 6.82
C LEU A 21 -0.71 -11.85 8.19
N GLU A 22 -0.74 -10.57 8.56
CA GLU A 22 -1.37 -10.13 9.81
C GLU A 22 -2.90 -10.35 9.80
N VAL A 23 -3.57 -10.08 8.68
CA VAL A 23 -5.01 -10.35 8.53
C VAL A 23 -5.31 -11.85 8.69
N VAL A 24 -4.50 -12.73 8.12
CA VAL A 24 -4.65 -14.18 8.31
C VAL A 24 -4.50 -14.56 9.79
N LYS A 25 -3.53 -13.97 10.51
CA LYS A 25 -3.35 -14.22 11.95
C LYS A 25 -4.53 -13.71 12.78
N LEU A 26 -5.07 -12.54 12.45
CA LEU A 26 -6.25 -11.99 13.12
C LEU A 26 -7.46 -12.90 12.91
N THR A 27 -7.78 -13.17 11.64
CA THR A 27 -8.98 -13.96 11.28
C THR A 27 -8.94 -15.38 11.83
N ALA A 28 -7.75 -15.98 12.00
CA ALA A 28 -7.60 -17.26 12.67
C ALA A 28 -8.10 -17.26 14.13
N LYS A 29 -8.00 -16.12 14.83
CA LYS A 29 -8.44 -15.95 16.23
C LYS A 29 -9.92 -15.57 16.37
N LEU A 30 -10.55 -15.07 15.31
CA LEU A 30 -11.95 -14.66 15.34
C LEU A 30 -12.89 -15.86 15.56
N PRO A 31 -13.99 -15.68 16.32
CA PRO A 31 -14.92 -16.76 16.61
C PRO A 31 -15.65 -17.24 15.35
N TYR A 32 -16.24 -18.44 15.42
CA TYR A 32 -16.93 -19.05 14.28
C TYR A 32 -18.10 -18.21 13.74
N SER A 33 -18.75 -17.41 14.60
CA SER A 33 -19.80 -16.46 14.20
C SER A 33 -19.35 -15.50 13.11
N GLU A 34 -18.04 -15.22 13.03
CA GLU A 34 -17.44 -14.24 12.12
C GLU A 34 -16.98 -14.85 10.80
N GLN A 35 -17.41 -16.08 10.46
CA GLN A 35 -16.89 -16.78 9.29
C GLN A 35 -16.99 -15.98 7.99
N ARG A 36 -18.06 -15.19 7.80
CA ARG A 36 -18.19 -14.32 6.62
C ARG A 36 -17.16 -13.19 6.62
N ARG A 37 -16.98 -12.48 7.74
CA ARG A 37 -15.97 -11.42 7.88
C ARG A 37 -14.55 -11.98 7.78
N LYS A 38 -14.30 -13.18 8.31
CA LYS A 38 -13.02 -13.89 8.15
C LYS A 38 -12.66 -14.12 6.68
N VAL A 39 -13.62 -14.60 5.88
CA VAL A 39 -13.41 -14.82 4.44
C VAL A 39 -13.19 -13.48 3.73
N HIS A 40 -14.06 -12.51 3.97
CA HIS A 40 -13.98 -11.19 3.33
C HIS A 40 -12.64 -10.50 3.60
N LEU A 41 -12.22 -10.41 4.86
CA LEU A 41 -10.91 -9.84 5.24
C LEU A 41 -9.74 -10.53 4.53
N ASN A 42 -9.72 -11.86 4.50
CA ASN A 42 -8.66 -12.62 3.86
C ASN A 42 -8.62 -12.40 2.34
N ASP A 43 -9.79 -12.33 1.71
CA ASP A 43 -9.93 -12.09 0.27
C ASP A 43 -9.55 -10.66 -0.10
N SER A 44 -9.99 -9.64 0.65
CA SER A 44 -9.61 -8.25 0.43
C SER A 44 -8.10 -8.06 0.64
N ALA A 45 -7.51 -8.62 1.71
CA ALA A 45 -6.07 -8.52 1.96
C ALA A 45 -5.22 -9.24 0.90
N ARG A 46 -5.71 -10.38 0.39
CA ARG A 46 -5.09 -11.06 -0.76
C ARG A 46 -5.19 -10.20 -2.03
N SER A 47 -6.35 -9.59 -2.27
CA SER A 47 -6.62 -8.76 -3.45
C SER A 47 -5.72 -7.53 -3.52
N VAL A 48 -5.46 -6.85 -2.38
CA VAL A 48 -4.52 -5.72 -2.32
C VAL A 48 -3.17 -6.09 -2.92
N LYS A 49 -2.60 -7.23 -2.50
CA LYS A 49 -1.32 -7.74 -3.01
C LYS A 49 -1.41 -8.19 -4.46
N GLN A 50 -2.46 -8.93 -4.83
CA GLN A 50 -2.62 -9.48 -6.18
C GLN A 50 -2.77 -8.38 -7.24
N ASN A 51 -3.53 -7.33 -6.95
CA ASN A 51 -3.71 -6.19 -7.83
C ASN A 51 -2.38 -5.47 -8.14
N ILE A 52 -1.45 -5.36 -7.17
CA ILE A 52 -0.09 -4.83 -7.40
C ILE A 52 0.68 -5.69 -8.41
N VAL A 53 0.63 -7.01 -8.25
CA VAL A 53 1.33 -7.97 -9.13
C VAL A 53 0.72 -7.98 -10.53
N GLU A 54 -0.60 -8.00 -10.62
CA GLU A 54 -1.32 -7.98 -11.89
C GLU A 54 -1.08 -6.68 -12.65
N GLY A 55 -1.10 -5.55 -11.95
CA GLY A 55 -0.79 -4.24 -12.49
C GLY A 55 0.64 -4.14 -13.02
N TRP A 56 1.63 -4.67 -12.28
CA TRP A 56 3.03 -4.72 -12.70
C TRP A 56 3.21 -5.45 -14.05
N LYS A 57 2.37 -6.47 -14.31
CA LYS A 57 2.43 -7.26 -15.55
C LYS A 57 1.68 -6.61 -16.73
N ARG A 58 1.10 -5.41 -16.55
CA ARG A 58 0.38 -4.72 -17.63
C ARG A 58 1.34 -4.04 -18.60
N SER A 59 0.88 -3.86 -19.83
CA SER A 59 1.69 -3.34 -20.93
C SER A 59 1.88 -1.82 -20.88
N THR A 60 1.03 -1.10 -20.13
CA THR A 60 1.09 0.37 -20.05
C THR A 60 1.14 0.87 -18.61
N THR A 61 1.80 2.02 -18.43
CA THR A 61 1.86 2.73 -17.13
C THR A 61 0.46 3.08 -16.62
N SER A 62 -0.47 3.45 -17.52
CA SER A 62 -1.87 3.76 -17.16
C SER A 62 -2.60 2.55 -16.62
N GLN A 63 -2.44 1.38 -17.24
CA GLN A 63 -3.05 0.16 -16.72
C GLN A 63 -2.48 -0.19 -15.35
N TYR A 64 -1.16 -0.06 -15.14
CA TYR A 64 -0.61 -0.29 -13.80
C TYR A 64 -1.22 0.69 -12.78
N HIS A 65 -1.31 1.97 -13.12
CA HIS A 65 -1.96 2.98 -12.29
C HIS A 65 -3.40 2.59 -11.92
N ASP A 66 -4.21 2.12 -12.87
CA ASP A 66 -5.58 1.68 -12.63
C ASP A 66 -5.65 0.46 -11.69
N PHE A 67 -4.73 -0.50 -11.85
CA PHE A 67 -4.67 -1.66 -10.96
C PHE A 67 -4.37 -1.29 -9.51
N LEU A 68 -3.56 -0.26 -9.28
CA LEU A 68 -3.31 0.25 -7.93
C LEU A 68 -4.57 0.90 -7.31
N SER A 69 -5.50 1.42 -8.12
CA SER A 69 -6.80 1.90 -7.62
C SER A 69 -7.65 0.74 -7.07
N PHE A 70 -7.57 -0.44 -7.68
CA PHE A 70 -8.23 -1.63 -7.13
C PHE A 70 -7.58 -2.08 -5.82
N SER A 71 -6.25 -1.97 -5.69
CA SER A 71 -5.58 -2.19 -4.40
C SER A 71 -6.07 -1.22 -3.32
N LEU A 72 -6.28 0.07 -3.64
CA LEU A 72 -6.85 1.04 -2.69
C LEU A 72 -8.29 0.68 -2.29
N GLY A 73 -9.11 0.23 -3.23
CA GLY A 73 -10.47 -0.25 -2.95
C GLY A 73 -10.49 -1.42 -1.95
N SER A 74 -9.72 -2.48 -2.23
CA SER A 74 -9.62 -3.62 -1.31
C SER A 74 -9.00 -3.24 0.04
N LEU A 75 -8.11 -2.25 0.08
CA LEU A 75 -7.56 -1.75 1.35
C LEU A 75 -8.60 -0.99 2.18
N ALA A 76 -9.53 -0.29 1.52
CA ALA A 76 -10.64 0.39 2.20
C ALA A 76 -11.62 -0.62 2.81
N GLU A 77 -11.90 -1.73 2.13
CA GLU A 77 -12.70 -2.83 2.68
C GLU A 77 -12.11 -3.39 3.97
N ILE A 78 -10.79 -3.64 3.99
CA ILE A 78 -10.09 -4.10 5.21
C ILE A 78 -10.26 -3.08 6.35
N LYS A 79 -10.13 -1.78 6.06
CA LYS A 79 -10.28 -0.73 7.08
C LYS A 79 -11.68 -0.73 7.70
N GLU A 80 -12.73 -0.86 6.89
CA GLU A 80 -14.11 -0.90 7.41
C GLU A 80 -14.38 -2.20 8.17
N ASP A 81 -13.96 -3.37 7.67
CA ASP A 81 -14.13 -4.63 8.41
C ASP A 81 -13.42 -4.62 9.78
N ILE A 82 -12.20 -4.08 9.84
CA ILE A 82 -11.44 -3.94 11.09
C ILE A 82 -12.15 -3.01 12.07
N LYS A 83 -12.72 -1.90 11.56
CA LYS A 83 -13.48 -0.94 12.35
C LYS A 83 -14.77 -1.56 12.89
N ASP A 84 -15.49 -2.31 12.06
CA ASP A 84 -16.70 -3.03 12.47
C ASP A 84 -16.40 -4.06 13.57
N LEU A 85 -15.34 -4.87 13.39
CA LEU A 85 -14.88 -5.82 14.41
C LEU A 85 -14.55 -5.13 15.76
N TYR A 86 -13.99 -3.92 15.70
CA TYR A 86 -13.69 -3.15 16.91
C TYR A 86 -14.96 -2.56 17.55
N GLN A 87 -15.87 -2.00 16.76
CA GLN A 87 -17.15 -1.46 17.24
C GLN A 87 -18.04 -2.56 17.85
N ASP A 88 -18.02 -3.75 17.26
CA ASP A 88 -18.68 -4.95 17.78
C ASP A 88 -17.97 -5.56 18.99
N LYS A 89 -16.85 -4.97 19.45
CA LYS A 89 -16.02 -5.42 20.58
C LYS A 89 -15.47 -6.84 20.42
N ILE A 90 -15.26 -7.28 19.18
CA ILE A 90 -14.71 -8.59 18.84
C ILE A 90 -13.18 -8.58 18.92
N ILE A 91 -12.56 -7.45 18.57
CA ILE A 91 -11.10 -7.25 18.65
C ILE A 91 -10.75 -6.16 19.67
N SER A 92 -9.51 -6.17 20.17
CA SER A 92 -9.05 -5.17 21.12
C SER A 92 -8.76 -3.83 20.45
N LYS A 93 -8.61 -2.78 21.27
CA LYS A 93 -8.17 -1.47 20.79
C LYS A 93 -6.77 -1.52 20.20
N GLU A 94 -5.89 -2.33 20.78
CA GLU A 94 -4.51 -2.53 20.30
C GLU A 94 -4.50 -3.17 18.91
N ASP A 95 -5.34 -4.19 18.67
CA ASP A 95 -5.51 -4.78 17.34
C ASP A 95 -6.04 -3.74 16.35
N PHE A 96 -7.08 -2.99 16.72
CA PHE A 96 -7.65 -1.94 15.88
C PHE A 96 -6.62 -0.88 15.48
N GLU A 97 -5.84 -0.37 16.44
CA GLU A 97 -4.80 0.64 16.19
C GLU A 97 -3.65 0.07 15.35
N PHE A 98 -3.26 -1.20 15.57
CA PHE A 98 -2.26 -1.88 14.79
C PHE A 98 -2.65 -1.98 13.30
N PHE A 99 -3.86 -2.50 13.02
CA PHE A 99 -4.35 -2.64 11.64
C PHE A 99 -4.62 -1.29 10.98
N THR A 100 -5.15 -0.31 11.73
CA THR A 100 -5.35 1.05 11.22
C THR A 100 -4.03 1.67 10.77
N ASN A 101 -2.96 1.52 11.55
CA ASN A 101 -1.64 2.02 11.19
C ASN A 101 -1.06 1.33 9.97
N LYS A 102 -1.15 -0.01 9.88
CA LYS A 102 -0.72 -0.78 8.70
C LYS A 102 -1.48 -0.35 7.45
N CYS A 103 -2.80 -0.17 7.55
CA CYS A 103 -3.62 0.27 6.43
C CYS A 103 -3.28 1.71 6.00
N ARG A 104 -3.02 2.61 6.96
CA ARG A 104 -2.59 3.99 6.66
C ARG A 104 -1.24 4.04 5.96
N GLU A 105 -0.26 3.25 6.42
CA GLU A 105 1.05 3.14 5.77
C GLU A 105 0.89 2.67 4.31
N LEU A 106 0.12 1.60 4.10
CA LEU A 106 -0.04 1.01 2.77
C LEU A 106 -0.82 1.93 1.81
N ASP A 107 -1.85 2.59 2.31
CA ASP A 107 -2.63 3.58 1.56
C ASP A 107 -1.74 4.71 1.03
N TYR A 108 -0.87 5.24 1.88
CA TYR A 108 0.11 6.24 1.49
C TYR A 108 1.07 5.73 0.41
N LEU A 109 1.63 4.52 0.60
CA LEU A 109 2.58 3.93 -0.34
C LEU A 109 1.94 3.69 -1.73
N LEU A 110 0.70 3.22 -1.75
CA LEU A 110 -0.08 3.03 -2.99
C LEU A 110 -0.31 4.38 -3.69
N ASN A 111 -0.77 5.40 -2.96
CA ASN A 111 -0.99 6.74 -3.51
C ASN A 111 0.31 7.37 -4.05
N ARG A 112 1.45 7.22 -3.36
CA ARG A 112 2.74 7.74 -3.87
C ARG A 112 3.21 7.01 -5.11
N LEU A 113 2.99 5.70 -5.20
CA LEU A 113 3.29 4.95 -6.41
C LEU A 113 2.39 5.39 -7.57
N GLN A 114 1.08 5.55 -7.35
CA GLN A 114 0.19 6.10 -8.38
C GLN A 114 0.63 7.48 -8.84
N LEU A 115 0.97 8.38 -7.91
CA LEU A 115 1.45 9.71 -8.25
C LEU A 115 2.76 9.69 -9.05
N SER A 116 3.69 8.79 -8.74
CA SER A 116 4.95 8.67 -9.49
C SER A 116 4.70 8.14 -10.91
N LEU A 117 3.77 7.18 -11.08
CA LEU A 117 3.34 6.69 -12.39
C LEU A 117 2.62 7.79 -13.19
N HIS A 118 1.78 8.59 -12.55
CA HIS A 118 1.13 9.74 -13.18
C HIS A 118 2.14 10.77 -13.69
N ARG A 119 3.10 11.19 -12.84
CA ARG A 119 4.18 12.11 -13.23
C ARG A 119 5.05 11.54 -14.36
N LYS A 120 5.28 10.23 -14.38
CA LYS A 120 5.96 9.55 -15.48
C LYS A 120 5.17 9.69 -16.79
N MET A 121 3.86 9.41 -16.76
CA MET A 121 2.99 9.58 -17.92
C MET A 121 2.88 11.04 -18.39
N GLU A 122 2.93 12.01 -17.49
CA GLU A 122 3.02 13.44 -17.83
C GLU A 122 4.29 13.73 -18.63
N LYS A 123 5.44 13.32 -18.09
CA LYS A 123 6.75 13.52 -18.71
C LYS A 123 6.87 12.82 -20.07
N GLU A 124 6.30 11.63 -20.20
CA GLU A 124 6.31 10.83 -21.43
C GLU A 124 5.21 11.25 -22.43
N GLY A 125 4.31 12.16 -22.04
CA GLY A 125 3.19 12.62 -22.88
C GLY A 125 2.05 11.61 -23.04
N THR A 126 2.10 10.48 -22.32
CA THR A 126 1.18 9.34 -22.44
C THR A 126 -0.02 9.42 -21.48
N LEU A 127 -0.21 10.52 -20.76
CA LEU A 127 -1.39 10.69 -19.90
C LEU A 127 -2.69 10.48 -20.70
N PRO A 128 -3.66 9.73 -20.15
CA PRO A 128 -4.99 9.63 -20.73
C PRO A 128 -5.65 11.01 -20.86
N LEU A 129 -6.40 11.24 -21.95
CA LEU A 129 -7.09 12.51 -22.21
C LEU A 129 -8.00 12.94 -21.04
N LYS A 130 -8.68 11.97 -20.44
CA LYS A 130 -9.53 12.20 -19.25
C LYS A 130 -8.73 12.81 -18.10
N GLU A 131 -7.52 12.31 -17.82
CA GLU A 131 -6.68 12.81 -16.72
C GLU A 131 -6.07 14.18 -17.01
N LYS A 132 -5.69 14.46 -18.27
CA LYS A 132 -5.23 15.79 -18.70
C LYS A 132 -6.26 16.89 -18.41
N TYR A 133 -7.56 16.56 -18.45
CA TYR A 133 -8.64 17.49 -18.11
C TYR A 133 -8.77 17.72 -16.59
N TYR A 134 -8.49 16.72 -15.75
CA TYR A 134 -8.58 16.81 -14.29
C TYR A 134 -7.32 17.42 -13.63
N SER A 135 -6.12 17.16 -14.16
CA SER A 135 -4.86 17.70 -13.60
C SER A 135 -4.74 19.22 -13.73
N VAL A 136 -5.45 19.84 -14.69
CA VAL A 136 -5.62 21.30 -14.79
C VAL A 136 -6.40 21.87 -13.58
N LYS A 137 -7.17 21.04 -12.85
CA LYS A 137 -8.02 21.48 -11.71
C LYS A 137 -7.45 21.19 -10.31
N PHE A 138 -6.42 20.36 -10.15
CA PHE A 138 -6.04 19.76 -8.84
C PHE A 138 -4.62 20.07 -8.32
N LYS A 139 -3.89 21.02 -8.91
CA LYS A 139 -2.55 21.42 -8.43
C LYS A 139 -2.61 22.21 -7.11
N GLU A 140 -2.98 21.58 -6.00
CA GLU A 140 -2.79 22.11 -4.64
C GLU A 140 -2.98 21.00 -3.61
N ASN A 141 -1.89 20.41 -3.10
CA ASN A 141 -1.77 20.12 -1.67
C ASN A 141 -0.35 19.68 -1.25
N GLN A 142 0.12 20.30 -0.17
CA GLN A 142 1.40 20.09 0.48
C GLN A 142 1.30 18.97 1.53
N ASN A 143 1.87 17.80 1.27
CA ASN A 143 1.99 16.70 2.26
C ASN A 143 3.26 15.83 2.05
N GLU A 144 4.18 16.22 1.15
CA GLU A 144 5.34 15.38 0.81
C GLU A 144 6.47 15.42 1.87
N LYS A 145 6.66 16.54 2.58
CA LYS A 145 7.82 16.74 3.48
C LYS A 145 7.76 15.95 4.79
N ASP A 146 6.59 15.84 5.40
CA ASP A 146 6.45 15.22 6.74
C ASP A 146 6.67 13.70 6.72
N PHE A 147 6.31 13.05 5.62
CA PHE A 147 6.48 11.61 5.48
C PHE A 147 7.87 11.21 4.96
N ASP A 148 8.52 12.04 4.13
CA ASP A 148 9.93 11.85 3.78
C ASP A 148 10.78 11.81 5.07
N SER A 149 10.46 12.69 6.03
CA SER A 149 11.06 12.68 7.37
C SER A 149 10.72 11.42 8.19
N TYR A 150 9.48 10.92 8.11
CA TYR A 150 9.07 9.69 8.80
C TYR A 150 9.75 8.43 8.24
N LEU A 151 9.83 8.28 6.92
CA LEU A 151 10.47 7.13 6.28
C LEU A 151 11.98 7.13 6.46
N ASP A 152 12.61 8.30 6.47
CA ASP A 152 14.04 8.42 6.81
C ASP A 152 14.30 7.95 8.25
N LYS A 153 13.42 8.31 9.21
CA LYS A 153 13.46 7.78 10.59
C LYS A 153 13.28 6.26 10.66
N MET A 154 12.53 5.67 9.72
CA MET A 154 12.33 4.22 9.59
C MET A 154 13.44 3.53 8.78
N GLY A 155 14.47 4.28 8.36
CA GLY A 155 15.64 3.74 7.64
C GLY A 155 15.41 3.55 6.15
N PHE A 156 14.44 4.22 5.54
CA PHE A 156 14.15 4.16 4.11
C PHE A 156 14.50 5.50 3.43
N ARG A 157 15.18 5.44 2.28
CA ARG A 157 15.55 6.63 1.49
C ARG A 157 14.82 6.66 0.16
N ARG A 158 14.40 7.86 -0.26
CA ARG A 158 13.80 8.09 -1.58
C ARG A 158 14.87 8.18 -2.66
N GLN A 159 14.70 7.45 -3.75
CA GLN A 159 15.52 7.51 -4.97
C GLN A 159 14.99 8.59 -5.92
N GLU A 160 15.82 9.00 -6.87
CA GLU A 160 15.47 10.01 -7.89
C GLU A 160 14.28 9.58 -8.76
N ASN A 161 14.08 8.29 -8.97
CA ASN A 161 12.92 7.73 -9.67
C ASN A 161 11.63 7.73 -8.81
N GLY A 162 11.69 8.25 -7.59
CA GLY A 162 10.58 8.37 -6.65
C GLY A 162 10.32 7.13 -5.79
N GLN A 163 11.06 6.04 -5.95
CA GLN A 163 10.94 4.82 -5.14
C GLN A 163 11.64 4.97 -3.80
N TYR A 164 11.16 4.29 -2.75
CA TYR A 164 11.88 4.20 -1.47
C TYR A 164 12.58 2.85 -1.36
N ILE A 165 13.83 2.88 -0.91
CA ILE A 165 14.66 1.70 -0.69
C ILE A 165 15.16 1.67 0.75
N GLN A 166 15.42 0.48 1.28
CA GLN A 166 16.09 0.33 2.56
C GLN A 166 17.47 1.02 2.49
N SER A 167 17.76 1.88 3.46
CA SER A 167 19.08 2.54 3.55
C SER A 167 20.11 1.58 4.17
N ASP A 168 21.37 1.73 3.77
CA ASP A 168 22.50 0.88 4.19
C ASP A 168 22.85 0.97 5.71
N ARG A 169 22.05 1.70 6.51
CA ARG A 169 22.26 1.88 7.96
C ARG A 169 21.60 0.79 8.85
N GLY A 170 21.01 -0.24 8.25
CA GLY A 170 20.19 -1.24 8.96
C GLY A 170 20.91 -2.34 9.75
N GLU A 171 22.25 -2.49 9.66
CA GLU A 171 22.94 -3.65 10.27
C GLU A 171 23.86 -3.37 11.47
N LYS A 172 23.95 -2.14 11.99
CA LYS A 172 24.83 -1.84 13.15
C LYS A 172 24.14 -1.64 14.51
N GLY A 173 22.85 -1.95 14.63
CA GLY A 173 22.07 -1.64 15.85
C GLY A 173 21.72 -2.80 16.80
N MET A 174 21.97 -4.07 16.46
CA MET A 174 21.54 -5.20 17.31
C MET A 174 22.58 -6.31 17.48
N ARG A 175 23.85 -5.95 17.72
CA ARG A 175 24.80 -6.85 18.42
C ARG A 175 25.75 -6.02 19.27
N GLY A 176 25.59 -6.07 20.58
CA GLY A 176 26.55 -5.49 21.50
C GLY A 176 26.03 -5.33 22.93
N LYS A 177 26.18 -6.42 23.70
CA LYS A 177 26.25 -6.55 25.17
C LYS A 177 25.17 -5.89 26.03
#